data_AF-K7FN96-F1
#
_entry.id   AF-K7FN96-F1
#
_cell.length_a   1.000
_cell.length_b   1.000
_cell.length_c   1.000
_cell.angle_alpha   90.00
_cell.angle_beta   90.00
_cell.angle_gamma   90.00
#
_symmetry.space_group_name_H-M   'P 1'
#
loop_
_entity.id
_entity.type
_entity.pdbx_description
1 polymer ?
#
loop_
_entity_poly.entity_id
_entity_poly.type
_entity_poly.pdbx_seq_one_letter_code
_entity_poly.pdbx_strand_id
1 'polypeptide(L)'
;MDYIPGPHQRLFKIFEEIRRFVGERMNVHKVSLDPNCPRDFIDAFLIKIQEEQKNSDSVFTEESLVGSTINLFVAGTETSSTTLYFGLLVLLKFPEIQGNNTHVLSKWRTQGMFVVCLEGSSFNHDSKSYLGT
;
A
#
# COMPACT_ATOMS: atom_id res chain seq x y z
N MET A 1 3.00 -27.20 8.47
CA MET A 1 4.43 -27.59 8.41
C MET A 1 4.95 -27.49 9.84
N ASP A 2 4.61 -28.47 10.67
CA ASP A 2 4.74 -28.37 12.13
C ASP A 2 5.84 -29.28 12.69
N TYR A 3 6.58 -29.93 11.78
CA TYR A 3 7.57 -30.95 12.12
C TYR A 3 8.90 -30.37 12.62
N ILE A 4 9.23 -29.11 12.30
CA ILE A 4 10.47 -28.45 12.73
C ILE A 4 10.10 -27.18 13.52
N PRO A 5 10.46 -27.08 14.81
CA PRO A 5 10.24 -25.87 15.60
C PRO A 5 11.22 -24.75 15.22
N GLY A 6 10.75 -23.51 15.21
CA GLY A 6 11.61 -22.34 15.00
C GLY A 6 10.87 -21.04 14.63
N PRO A 7 11.58 -19.91 14.51
CA PRO A 7 10.98 -18.60 14.23
C PRO A 7 10.18 -18.56 12.91
N HIS A 8 10.56 -19.39 11.93
CA HIS A 8 9.86 -19.52 10.66
C HIS A 8 8.40 -19.99 10.81
N GLN A 9 8.04 -20.68 11.90
CA GLN A 9 6.65 -21.03 12.19
C GLN A 9 5.77 -19.77 12.37
N ARG A 10 6.34 -18.68 12.90
CA ARG A 10 5.64 -17.40 12.99
C ARG A 10 5.37 -16.83 11.60
N LEU A 11 6.34 -16.93 10.69
CA LEU A 11 6.18 -16.47 9.30
C LEU A 11 5.03 -17.24 8.61
N PHE A 12 4.96 -18.56 8.78
CA PHE A 12 3.88 -19.35 8.21
C PHE A 12 2.51 -18.95 8.75
N LYS A 13 2.37 -18.72 10.06
CA LYS A 13 1.12 -18.21 10.65
C LYS A 13 0.70 -16.85 10.06
N ILE A 14 1.65 -15.93 9.90
CA ILE A 14 1.39 -14.62 9.27
C ILE A 14 0.91 -14.82 7.82
N PHE A 15 1.56 -15.70 7.05
CA PHE A 15 1.13 -15.99 5.68
C PHE A 15 -0.26 -16.63 5.61
N GLU A 16 -0.62 -17.49 6.56
CA GLU A 16 -1.97 -18.05 6.66
C GLU A 16 -3.02 -16.97 6.95
N GLU A 17 -2.71 -16.03 7.86
CA GLU A 17 -3.59 -14.88 8.15
C GLU A 17 -3.78 -13.97 6.93
N ILE A 18 -2.69 -13.65 6.21
CA ILE A 18 -2.74 -12.86 4.99
C ILE A 18 -3.55 -13.59 3.91
N ARG A 19 -3.32 -14.90 3.73
CA ARG A 19 -4.07 -15.72 2.76
C ARG A 19 -5.55 -15.72 3.08
N ARG A 20 -5.93 -15.86 4.35
CA ARG A 20 -7.32 -15.79 4.80
C ARG A 20 -7.92 -14.43 4.48
N PHE A 21 -7.24 -13.34 4.83
CA PHE A 21 -7.70 -11.98 4.54
C PHE A 21 -7.94 -11.75 3.05
N VAL A 22 -6.97 -12.10 2.20
CA VAL A 22 -7.11 -11.96 0.74
C VAL A 22 -8.26 -12.83 0.20
N GLY A 23 -8.43 -14.05 0.71
CA GLY A 23 -9.55 -14.92 0.35
C GLY A 23 -10.91 -14.34 0.73
N GLU A 24 -11.03 -13.73 1.91
CA GLU A 24 -12.24 -13.01 2.34
C GLU A 24 -12.54 -11.82 1.41
N ARG A 25 -11.51 -11.03 1.06
CA ARG A 25 -11.65 -9.93 0.09
C ARG A 25 -12.10 -10.44 -1.27
N MET A 26 -11.49 -11.51 -1.78
CA MET A 26 -11.90 -12.14 -3.04
C MET A 26 -13.38 -12.55 -3.02
N ASN A 27 -13.86 -13.17 -1.93
CA ASN A 27 -15.26 -13.57 -1.82
C ASN A 27 -16.22 -12.37 -1.84
N VAL A 28 -15.86 -11.27 -1.18
CA VAL A 28 -16.63 -10.01 -1.27
C VAL A 28 -16.69 -9.52 -2.72
N HIS A 29 -15.58 -9.60 -3.46
CA HIS A 29 -15.53 -9.16 -4.85
C HIS A 29 -16.40 -10.03 -5.75
N LYS A 30 -16.39 -11.35 -5.58
CA LYS A 30 -17.27 -12.27 -6.32
C LYS A 30 -18.76 -11.93 -6.17
N VAL A 31 -19.20 -11.56 -4.95
CA VAL A 31 -20.62 -11.25 -4.69
C VAL A 31 -21.05 -9.96 -5.39
N SER A 32 -20.17 -8.96 -5.45
CA SER A 32 -20.46 -7.65 -6.02
C SER A 32 -19.86 -7.44 -7.42
N LEU A 33 -19.48 -8.51 -8.12
CA LEU A 33 -18.72 -8.42 -9.36
C LEU A 33 -19.62 -7.90 -10.49
N ASP A 34 -19.20 -6.79 -11.10
CA ASP A 34 -19.76 -6.29 -12.37
C ASP A 34 -18.70 -6.44 -13.48
N PRO A 35 -18.89 -7.36 -14.43
CA PRO A 35 -17.95 -7.55 -15.54
C PRO A 35 -17.73 -6.31 -16.41
N ASN A 36 -18.67 -5.36 -16.43
CA ASN A 36 -18.55 -4.15 -17.25
C ASN A 36 -17.79 -3.03 -16.55
N CYS A 37 -17.59 -3.14 -15.24
CA CYS A 37 -16.97 -2.10 -14.41
C CYS A 37 -16.06 -2.71 -13.33
N PRO A 38 -14.88 -3.27 -13.71
CA PRO A 38 -13.94 -3.80 -12.73
C PRO A 38 -13.38 -2.68 -11.85
N ARG A 39 -13.49 -2.83 -10.52
CA ARG A 39 -13.09 -1.80 -9.55
C ARG A 39 -11.59 -1.81 -9.28
N ASP A 40 -10.99 -2.99 -9.28
CA ASP A 40 -9.58 -3.19 -8.95
C ASP A 40 -9.01 -4.47 -9.58
N PHE A 41 -7.77 -4.79 -9.18
CA PHE A 41 -7.04 -5.97 -9.64
C PHE A 41 -7.82 -7.27 -9.40
N ILE A 42 -8.53 -7.40 -8.28
CA ILE A 42 -9.25 -8.63 -7.93
C ILE A 42 -10.42 -8.83 -8.90
N ASP A 43 -11.22 -7.79 -9.15
CA ASP A 43 -12.32 -7.87 -10.12
C ASP A 43 -11.80 -8.20 -11.53
N ALA A 44 -10.75 -7.51 -11.99
CA ALA A 44 -10.17 -7.74 -13.31
C ALA A 44 -9.68 -9.20 -13.48
N PHE A 45 -9.05 -9.76 -12.45
CA PHE A 45 -8.58 -11.14 -12.47
C PHE A 45 -9.75 -12.14 -12.40
N LEU A 46 -10.80 -11.86 -11.61
CA LEU A 46 -12.00 -12.70 -11.56
C LEU A 46 -12.72 -12.76 -12.92
N ILE A 47 -12.81 -11.63 -13.64
CA ILE A 47 -13.34 -11.59 -15.01
C ILE A 47 -12.47 -12.46 -15.92
N LYS A 48 -11.15 -12.36 -15.80
CA LYS A 48 -10.23 -13.18 -16.59
C LYS A 48 -10.39 -14.69 -16.33
N ILE A 49 -10.64 -15.09 -15.08
CA ILE A 49 -10.99 -16.48 -14.73
C ILE A 49 -12.28 -16.91 -15.44
N GLN A 50 -13.30 -16.05 -15.51
CA GLN A 50 -14.56 -16.36 -16.21
C GLN A 50 -14.35 -16.51 -17.72
N GLU A 51 -13.53 -15.66 -18.33
CA GLU A 51 -13.18 -15.75 -19.76
C GLU A 51 -12.45 -17.05 -20.10
N GLU A 52 -11.59 -17.54 -19.20
CA GLU A 52 -10.79 -18.74 -19.42
C GLU A 52 -11.41 -20.03 -18.88
N GLN A 53 -12.66 -20.00 -18.41
CA GLN A 53 -13.32 -21.17 -17.81
C GLN A 53 -13.36 -22.41 -18.73
N LYS A 54 -13.33 -22.21 -20.05
CA LYS A 54 -13.35 -23.30 -21.05
C LYS A 54 -11.96 -23.88 -21.35
N ASN A 55 -10.88 -23.28 -20.83
CA ASN A 55 -9.52 -23.74 -21.03
C ASN A 55 -9.05 -24.55 -19.83
N SER A 56 -8.94 -25.87 -19.99
CA SER A 56 -8.46 -26.77 -18.93
C SER A 56 -7.02 -26.50 -18.50
N ASP A 57 -6.22 -25.86 -19.36
CA ASP A 57 -4.81 -25.55 -19.11
C ASP A 57 -4.62 -24.09 -18.64
N SER A 58 -5.70 -23.42 -18.22
CA SER A 58 -5.61 -22.04 -17.75
C SER A 58 -4.84 -21.94 -16.42
N VAL A 59 -3.91 -20.98 -16.38
CA VAL A 59 -3.18 -20.61 -15.15
C VAL A 59 -4.00 -19.67 -14.25
N PHE A 60 -5.12 -19.14 -14.75
CA PHE A 60 -6.00 -18.23 -14.02
C PHE A 60 -6.95 -19.05 -13.16
N THR A 61 -6.51 -19.33 -11.94
CA THR A 61 -7.30 -19.99 -10.89
C THR A 61 -7.50 -19.04 -9.70
N GLU A 62 -8.44 -19.37 -8.82
CA GLU A 62 -8.63 -18.62 -7.57
C GLU A 62 -7.38 -18.68 -6.68
N GLU A 63 -6.65 -19.79 -6.69
CA GLU A 63 -5.40 -19.90 -5.95
C GLU A 63 -4.32 -18.98 -6.54
N SER A 64 -4.20 -18.94 -7.88
CA SER A 64 -3.30 -18.02 -8.57
C SER A 64 -3.67 -16.56 -8.29
N LEU A 65 -4.96 -16.22 -8.20
CA LEU A 65 -5.44 -14.90 -7.83
C LEU A 65 -5.00 -14.51 -6.42
N VAL A 66 -5.26 -15.39 -5.44
CA VAL A 66 -4.85 -15.15 -4.04
C VAL A 66 -3.34 -15.01 -3.95
N GLY A 67 -2.57 -15.91 -4.56
CA GLY A 67 -1.11 -15.86 -4.57
C GLY A 67 -0.56 -14.58 -5.22
N SER A 68 -1.08 -14.20 -6.38
CA SER A 68 -0.66 -12.98 -7.10
C SER A 68 -0.99 -11.72 -6.32
N THR A 69 -2.15 -11.67 -5.68
CA THR A 69 -2.57 -10.53 -4.85
C THR A 69 -1.62 -10.37 -3.66
N ILE A 70 -1.32 -11.47 -2.94
CA ILE A 70 -0.38 -11.44 -1.82
C ILE A 70 1.01 -10.97 -2.28
N ASN A 71 1.48 -11.48 -3.41
CA ASN A 71 2.77 -11.09 -3.97
C ASN A 71 2.83 -9.58 -4.24
N LEU A 72 1.80 -9.02 -4.88
CA LEU A 72 1.73 -7.58 -5.15
C LEU A 72 1.77 -6.75 -3.86
N PHE A 73 1.01 -7.14 -2.84
CA PHE A 73 0.97 -6.44 -1.56
C PHE A 73 2.31 -6.48 -0.82
N VAL A 74 2.92 -7.65 -0.72
CA VAL A 74 4.20 -7.83 0.00
C VAL A 74 5.32 -7.08 -0.73
N ALA A 75 5.44 -7.28 -2.05
CA ALA A 75 6.45 -6.64 -2.87
C ALA A 75 6.35 -5.11 -2.81
N GLY A 76 5.12 -4.56 -2.87
CA GLY A 76 4.91 -3.11 -2.85
C GLY A 76 5.10 -2.48 -1.47
N THR A 77 4.66 -3.15 -0.40
CA THR A 77 4.61 -2.53 0.94
C THR A 77 5.97 -2.55 1.63
N GLU A 78 6.65 -3.68 1.67
CA GLU A 78 7.91 -3.83 2.42
C GLU A 78 9.02 -2.99 1.79
N THR A 79 9.18 -3.06 0.47
CA THR A 79 10.24 -2.34 -0.25
C THR A 79 10.05 -0.83 -0.20
N SER A 80 8.83 -0.34 -0.44
CA SER A 80 8.53 1.09 -0.45
C SER A 80 8.62 1.69 0.95
N SER A 81 8.07 1.02 1.97
CA SER A 81 8.17 1.49 3.36
C SER A 81 9.61 1.54 3.84
N THR A 82 10.41 0.52 3.52
CA THR A 82 11.84 0.48 3.83
C THR A 82 12.60 1.60 3.12
N THR A 83 12.30 1.83 1.85
CA THR A 83 12.92 2.91 1.06
C THR A 83 12.59 4.28 1.64
N LEU A 84 11.33 4.53 2.00
CA LEU A 84 10.92 5.78 2.63
C LEU A 84 11.57 5.96 4.01
N TYR A 85 11.63 4.88 4.81
CA TYR A 85 12.28 4.90 6.11
C TYR A 85 13.75 5.31 6.00
N PHE A 86 14.52 4.66 5.12
CA PHE A 86 15.91 5.02 4.89
C PHE A 86 16.06 6.40 4.23
N GLY A 87 15.19 6.74 3.30
CA GLY A 87 15.18 8.05 2.65
C GLY A 87 15.04 9.18 3.66
N LEU A 88 14.08 9.07 4.59
CA LEU A 88 13.89 10.04 5.67
C LEU A 88 15.07 10.06 6.65
N LEU A 89 15.62 8.89 6.99
CA LEU A 89 16.79 8.79 7.86
C LEU A 89 18.02 9.50 7.27
N VAL A 90 18.24 9.35 5.96
CA VAL A 90 19.32 10.05 5.23
C VAL A 90 19.07 11.56 5.24
N LEU A 91 17.83 12.03 5.00
CA LEU A 91 17.51 13.45 5.05
C LEU A 91 17.76 14.07 6.43
N LEU A 92 17.43 13.36 7.51
CA LEU A 92 17.72 13.82 8.88
C LEU A 92 19.22 13.88 9.19
N LYS A 93 20.02 12.99 8.59
CA LYS A 93 21.47 12.94 8.81
C LYS A 93 22.24 14.02 8.04
N PHE A 94 21.71 14.46 6.89
CA PHE A 94 22.35 15.42 5.99
C PHE A 94 21.41 16.61 5.70
N PRO A 95 21.16 17.48 6.69
CA PRO A 95 20.21 18.60 6.57
C PRO A 95 20.58 19.60 5.45
N GLU A 96 21.85 19.67 5.05
CA GLU A 96 22.34 20.47 3.92
C GLU A 96 21.73 20.03 2.57
N ILE A 97 21.44 18.73 2.41
CA ILE A 97 20.77 18.19 1.22
C ILE A 97 19.28 18.59 1.23
N GLN A 98 18.67 18.63 2.42
CA GLN A 98 17.28 19.06 2.59
C GLN A 98 17.11 20.57 2.36
N GLY A 99 18.06 21.39 2.84
CA GLY A 99 18.07 22.85 2.63
C GLY A 99 18.05 23.23 1.15
N ASN A 100 18.82 22.54 0.31
CA ASN A 100 18.81 22.78 -1.14
C ASN A 100 17.49 22.30 -1.81
N ASN A 101 16.89 21.23 -1.29
CA ASN A 101 15.63 20.66 -1.81
C ASN A 101 14.38 21.45 -1.40
N THR A 102 14.39 22.21 -0.30
CA THR A 102 13.22 23.01 0.14
C THR A 102 12.82 24.11 -0.85
N HIS A 103 13.78 24.72 -1.56
CA HIS A 103 13.49 25.65 -2.65
C HIS A 103 12.81 24.97 -3.85
N VAL A 104 13.16 23.71 -4.12
CA VAL A 104 12.57 22.93 -5.22
C VAL A 104 11.20 22.40 -4.83
N LEU A 105 11.02 21.91 -3.60
CA LEU A 105 9.74 21.44 -3.07
C LEU A 105 8.71 22.58 -2.93
N SER A 106 9.13 23.79 -2.57
CA SER A 106 8.25 24.97 -2.57
C SER A 106 7.82 25.36 -3.98
N LYS A 107 8.69 25.18 -4.99
CA LYS A 107 8.36 25.33 -6.41
C LYS A 107 7.38 24.26 -6.91
N TRP A 108 7.54 23.00 -6.50
CA TRP A 108 6.58 21.93 -6.81
C TRP A 108 5.23 22.10 -6.09
N ARG A 109 5.24 22.62 -4.85
CA ARG A 109 4.02 22.94 -4.08
C ARG A 109 3.22 24.07 -4.72
N THR A 110 3.87 25.05 -5.32
CA THR A 110 3.21 26.17 -6.03
C THR A 110 2.77 25.83 -7.45
N GLN A 111 3.32 24.77 -8.06
CA GLN A 111 2.93 24.28 -9.40
C GLN A 111 1.88 23.15 -9.42
N GLY A 112 1.23 22.86 -8.30
CA GLY A 112 -0.03 22.10 -8.30
C GLY A 112 0.09 20.59 -8.53
N MET A 113 0.92 19.89 -7.75
CA MET A 113 0.79 18.44 -7.57
C MET A 113 0.01 18.17 -6.28
N PHE A 114 -1.16 17.55 -6.42
CA PHE A 114 -2.10 17.19 -5.36
C PHE A 114 -1.42 16.31 -4.30
N VAL A 115 -0.97 16.91 -3.20
CA VAL A 115 -0.63 16.17 -1.98
C VAL A 115 -1.96 15.88 -1.30
N VAL A 116 -2.32 14.60 -1.23
CA VAL A 116 -3.36 14.11 -0.31
C VAL A 116 -2.85 14.38 1.10
N CYS A 117 -3.15 15.58 1.61
CA CYS A 117 -3.05 15.89 3.03
C CYS A 117 -4.26 15.23 3.69
N LEU A 118 -4.00 14.25 4.56
CA LEU A 118 -4.92 13.92 5.63
C LEU A 118 -5.09 15.18 6.48
N GLU A 119 -6.26 15.82 6.36
CA GLU A 119 -6.69 16.88 7.29
C GLU A 119 -6.89 16.27 8.68
N GLY A 120 -6.01 16.64 9.60
CA GLY A 120 -6.21 16.54 11.04
C GLY A 120 -6.14 17.96 11.62
N SER A 121 -7.31 18.49 11.95
CA SER A 121 -7.61 19.89 12.24
C SER A 121 -7.01 20.45 13.55
N SER A 122 -6.99 21.80 13.59
CA SER A 122 -6.80 22.75 14.72
C SER A 122 -5.36 23.23 14.91
N PHE A 123 -4.96 24.43 14.48
CA PHE A 123 -5.50 25.77 14.78
C PHE A 123 -5.74 25.98 16.29
N ASN A 124 -4.74 26.51 16.98
CA ASN A 124 -5.00 27.73 17.75
C ASN A 124 -3.79 28.66 17.77
N HIS A 125 -4.12 29.91 17.52
CA HIS A 125 -3.32 31.11 17.36
C HIS A 125 -3.38 31.82 18.72
N ASP A 126 -2.27 32.34 19.24
CA ASP A 126 -2.19 33.78 19.54
C ASP A 126 -0.83 34.25 20.04
N SER A 127 -0.26 35.10 19.19
CA SER A 127 0.73 36.13 19.43
C SER A 127 0.21 37.24 20.35
N LYS A 128 1.07 37.79 21.22
CA LYS A 128 1.41 39.24 21.30
C LYS A 128 2.21 39.55 22.56
N SER A 129 3.51 39.84 22.38
CA SER A 129 4.37 40.51 23.34
C SER A 129 4.76 41.88 22.77
N TYR A 130 4.00 42.94 23.09
CA TYR A 130 4.43 44.34 22.96
C TYR A 130 3.56 45.22 23.88
N LEU A 131 4.14 45.73 24.97
CA LEU A 131 4.10 47.14 25.43
C LEU A 131 4.64 47.21 26.87
N GLY A 132 5.63 48.07 27.06
CA GLY A 132 6.24 48.32 28.36
C GLY A 132 5.43 49.25 29.25
N THR A 133 5.66 49.08 30.55
CA THR A 133 5.91 50.10 31.57
C THR A 133 6.80 49.46 32.62
#